data_AF-A0A7D7NCC0-F1
#
_entry.id   AF-A0A7D7NCC0-F1
#
_cell.length_a   1.000
_cell.length_b   1.000
_cell.length_c   1.000
_cell.angle_alpha   90.00
_cell.angle_beta   90.00
_cell.angle_gamma   90.00
#
_symmetry.space_group_name_H-M   'P 1'
#
loop_
_entity.id
_entity.type
_entity.pdbx_description
1 polymer ?
#
loop_
_entity_poly.entity_id
_entity_poly.type
_entity_poly.pdbx_seq_one_letter_code
_entity_poly.pdbx_strand_id
1 'polypeptide(L)'
;MKIKLKLLYLWMCSVFLLNACFQGETEMKQKQEVDVPVSGYEHTVRFDVAGVHLDVPYGYLYEYSNKVKQMWLQNNDNRHEIEPLRLMVAEMETLSPYNQKTQHHFKNHDNGTGSDAVSMLIYSGEKCKNLNSLERMKESLNHGYTYMSGLPSGYIGFENNSNPTRSKDIYFEDENEKTILGIRKEDHNGKFVVQAFSCRNNLYVHYYLDYEPGNEFPINDAIQFNQRLNQLIESMIVN
;
A
#
# COMPACT_ATOMS: atom_id res chain seq x y z
N MET A 1 15.39 -56.55 27.86
CA MET A 1 15.91 -55.17 27.81
C MET A 1 15.22 -54.44 26.66
N LYS A 2 14.06 -53.86 26.92
CA LYS A 2 13.22 -53.10 25.98
C LYS A 2 13.36 -51.63 26.36
N ILE A 3 13.83 -50.76 25.47
CA ILE A 3 13.53 -49.31 25.33
C ILE A 3 14.39 -48.85 24.14
N LYS A 4 13.84 -48.87 22.92
CA LYS A 4 14.25 -48.03 21.77
C LYS A 4 13.10 -47.94 20.75
N LEU A 5 11.87 -47.77 21.23
CA LEU A 5 10.69 -47.62 20.38
C LEU A 5 9.68 -46.60 20.94
N LYS A 6 10.18 -45.51 21.55
CA LYS A 6 9.33 -44.39 22.02
C LYS A 6 9.82 -42.99 21.64
N LEU A 7 11.02 -42.84 21.04
CA LEU A 7 11.50 -41.53 20.60
C LEU A 7 11.17 -41.16 19.14
N LEU A 8 10.65 -42.08 18.33
CA LEU A 8 10.33 -41.77 16.94
C LEU A 8 8.90 -41.23 16.73
N TYR A 9 8.01 -41.37 17.73
CA TYR A 9 6.63 -40.87 17.66
C TYR A 9 6.44 -39.46 18.21
N LEU A 10 7.44 -38.89 18.89
CA LEU A 10 7.38 -37.50 19.39
C LEU A 10 7.97 -36.46 18.44
N TRP A 11 8.53 -36.87 17.30
CA TRP A 11 9.13 -35.95 16.32
C TRP A 11 8.27 -35.77 15.05
N MET A 12 7.21 -36.57 14.88
CA MET A 12 6.27 -36.42 13.75
C MET A 12 5.01 -35.62 14.09
N CYS A 13 4.79 -35.23 15.35
CA CYS A 13 3.66 -34.38 15.75
C CYS A 13 4.00 -32.89 15.88
N SER A 14 5.28 -32.49 15.74
CA SER A 14 5.70 -31.08 15.79
C SER A 14 5.93 -30.44 14.42
N VAL A 15 5.81 -31.21 13.32
CA VAL A 15 5.95 -30.69 11.95
C VAL A 15 4.59 -30.43 11.29
N PHE A 16 3.48 -30.89 11.89
CA PHE A 16 2.13 -30.69 11.36
C PHE A 16 1.30 -29.58 12.04
N LEU A 17 1.88 -28.83 12.99
CA LEU A 17 1.18 -27.73 13.67
C LEU A 17 1.53 -26.33 13.14
N LEU A 18 2.35 -26.22 12.09
CA LEU A 18 2.64 -24.94 11.43
C LEU A 18 1.82 -24.67 10.16
N ASN A 19 0.93 -25.58 9.76
CA ASN A 19 0.06 -25.41 8.58
C ASN A 19 -1.41 -25.10 8.93
N ALA A 20 -1.71 -24.72 10.17
CA ALA A 20 -3.09 -24.46 10.63
C ALA A 20 -3.36 -22.99 11.05
N CYS A 21 -2.51 -22.04 10.67
CA CYS A 21 -2.74 -20.61 10.86
C CYS A 21 -2.42 -19.81 9.59
N PHE A 22 -2.96 -20.25 8.46
CA PHE A 22 -3.19 -19.43 7.26
C PHE A 22 -4.40 -20.03 6.52
N GLN A 23 -5.51 -20.17 7.22
CA GLN A 23 -6.82 -20.39 6.61
C GLN A 23 -7.69 -19.17 6.92
N GLY A 24 -7.43 -18.14 6.14
CA GLY A 24 -8.20 -16.91 6.02
C GLY A 24 -7.94 -16.24 4.67
N GLU A 25 -7.56 -17.02 3.65
CA GLU A 25 -7.72 -16.59 2.27
C GLU A 25 -9.12 -17.02 1.87
N THR A 26 -10.05 -16.07 1.87
CA THR A 26 -11.29 -16.19 1.12
C THR A 26 -10.88 -16.48 -0.32
N GLU A 27 -10.89 -17.76 -0.72
CA GLU A 27 -10.65 -18.14 -2.10
C GLU A 27 -11.65 -17.37 -2.95
N MET A 28 -11.19 -16.38 -3.73
CA MET A 28 -11.93 -15.87 -4.88
C MET A 28 -12.13 -17.04 -5.84
N LYS A 29 -13.17 -17.84 -5.59
CA LYS A 29 -13.61 -18.95 -6.43
C LYS A 29 -14.33 -18.40 -7.66
N GLN A 30 -13.57 -17.80 -8.56
CA GLN A 30 -13.85 -17.78 -10.00
C GLN A 30 -12.62 -17.24 -10.74
N LYS A 31 -11.71 -18.14 -11.10
CA LYS A 31 -10.70 -17.88 -12.13
C LYS A 31 -11.43 -17.83 -13.48
N GLN A 32 -11.89 -16.66 -13.88
CA GLN A 32 -12.20 -16.38 -15.28
C GLN A 32 -11.09 -15.45 -15.77
N GLU A 33 -10.40 -15.92 -16.82
CA GLU A 33 -9.06 -15.48 -17.21
C GLU A 33 -9.16 -14.50 -18.38
N VAL A 34 -8.55 -13.31 -18.24
CA VAL A 34 -8.36 -12.36 -19.35
C VAL A 34 -6.91 -12.32 -19.78
N ASP A 35 -6.70 -12.02 -21.07
CA ASP A 35 -5.39 -11.73 -21.64
C ASP A 35 -4.64 -10.61 -20.90
N VAL A 36 -3.32 -10.66 -21.02
CA VAL A 36 -2.38 -9.70 -20.45
C VAL A 36 -2.75 -8.26 -20.89
N PRO A 37 -2.78 -7.28 -19.96
CA PRO A 37 -3.11 -5.90 -20.31
C PRO A 37 -2.22 -5.29 -21.38
N VAL A 38 -2.85 -4.71 -22.41
CA VAL A 38 -2.19 -3.92 -23.44
C VAL A 38 -2.08 -2.46 -22.99
N SER A 39 -3.15 -1.92 -22.42
CA SER A 39 -3.30 -0.56 -21.88
C SER A 39 -3.54 -0.53 -20.36
N GLY A 40 -4.14 -1.58 -19.78
CA GLY A 40 -4.53 -1.64 -18.37
C GLY A 40 -6.00 -1.27 -18.11
N TYR A 41 -6.73 -0.80 -19.12
CA TYR A 41 -8.08 -0.23 -19.03
C TYR A 41 -9.12 -0.95 -19.90
N GLU A 42 -8.74 -2.04 -20.57
CA GLU A 42 -9.62 -2.84 -21.42
C GLU A 42 -10.83 -3.39 -20.66
N HIS A 43 -10.63 -3.66 -19.36
CA HIS A 43 -11.62 -4.21 -18.47
C HIS A 43 -11.53 -3.56 -17.09
N THR A 44 -12.67 -3.56 -16.41
CA THR A 44 -12.82 -3.10 -15.04
C THR A 44 -13.34 -4.25 -14.21
N VAL A 45 -12.83 -4.42 -12.99
CA VAL A 45 -13.33 -5.38 -12.01
C VAL A 45 -14.02 -4.61 -10.89
N ARG A 46 -15.20 -5.08 -10.49
CA ARG A 46 -16.02 -4.43 -9.47
C ARG A 46 -15.72 -4.98 -8.09
N PHE A 47 -15.44 -4.09 -7.16
CA PHE A 47 -15.22 -4.42 -5.76
C PHE A 47 -16.22 -3.71 -4.86
N ASP A 48 -16.44 -4.32 -3.70
CA ASP A 48 -17.02 -3.68 -2.52
C ASP A 48 -15.96 -3.75 -1.42
N VAL A 49 -15.53 -2.58 -0.95
CA VAL A 49 -14.64 -2.44 0.20
C VAL A 49 -15.43 -1.79 1.32
N ALA A 50 -16.03 -2.62 2.16
CA ALA A 50 -16.80 -2.22 3.34
C ALA A 50 -17.92 -1.19 3.04
N GLY A 51 -18.69 -1.44 1.98
CA GLY A 51 -19.80 -0.61 1.53
C GLY A 51 -19.40 0.52 0.58
N VAL A 52 -18.11 0.66 0.26
CA VAL A 52 -17.64 1.56 -0.80
C VAL A 52 -17.46 0.75 -2.08
N HIS A 53 -18.23 1.11 -3.09
CA HIS A 53 -18.21 0.47 -4.39
C HIS A 53 -17.08 1.03 -5.26
N LEU A 54 -16.23 0.15 -5.79
CA LEU A 54 -15.10 0.52 -6.64
C LEU A 54 -15.16 -0.21 -7.98
N ASP A 55 -14.94 0.52 -9.06
CA ASP A 55 -14.76 0.03 -10.42
C ASP A 55 -13.30 0.21 -10.79
N VAL A 56 -12.51 -0.86 -10.65
CA VAL A 56 -11.04 -0.80 -10.76
C VAL A 56 -10.59 -1.32 -12.14
N PRO A 57 -9.89 -0.51 -12.95
CA PRO A 57 -9.24 -1.00 -14.16
C PRO A 57 -8.28 -2.13 -13.84
N TYR A 58 -8.45 -3.26 -14.51
CA TYR A 58 -7.80 -4.50 -14.12
C TYR A 58 -6.26 -4.45 -14.16
N GLY A 59 -5.67 -3.54 -14.93
CA GLY A 59 -4.22 -3.35 -14.94
C GLY A 59 -3.64 -2.86 -13.61
N TYR A 60 -4.45 -2.29 -12.70
CA TYR A 60 -4.04 -1.96 -11.33
C TYR A 60 -4.06 -3.17 -10.38
N LEU A 61 -4.65 -4.29 -10.81
CA LEU A 61 -4.83 -5.52 -10.03
C LEU A 61 -3.66 -6.51 -10.25
N TYR A 62 -2.44 -6.00 -10.39
CA TYR A 62 -1.25 -6.81 -10.71
C TYR A 62 -1.02 -7.93 -9.69
N GLU A 63 -1.28 -7.68 -8.41
CA GLU A 63 -1.14 -8.68 -7.33
C GLU A 63 -2.19 -9.79 -7.42
N TYR A 64 -3.31 -9.58 -8.11
CA TYR A 64 -4.36 -10.58 -8.31
C TYR A 64 -4.16 -11.43 -9.57
N SER A 65 -3.17 -11.10 -10.40
CA SER A 65 -2.81 -11.94 -11.55
C SER A 65 -2.08 -13.22 -11.11
N ASN A 66 -2.10 -14.26 -11.96
CA ASN A 66 -1.42 -15.51 -11.66
C ASN A 66 0.11 -15.33 -11.49
N LYS A 67 0.80 -16.34 -10.93
CA LYS A 67 2.25 -16.27 -10.66
C LYS A 67 3.13 -15.93 -11.88
N VAL A 68 2.66 -16.21 -13.10
CA VAL A 68 3.37 -15.92 -14.35
C VAL A 68 2.87 -14.65 -15.06
N LYS A 69 1.94 -13.91 -14.44
CA LYS A 69 1.34 -12.65 -14.91
C LYS A 69 0.68 -12.75 -16.31
N GLN A 70 0.24 -13.96 -16.68
CA GLN A 70 -0.42 -14.26 -17.95
C GLN A 70 -1.95 -14.33 -17.83
N MET A 71 -2.49 -14.37 -16.60
CA MET A 71 -3.92 -14.50 -16.35
C MET A 71 -4.33 -13.46 -15.32
N TRP A 72 -5.28 -12.62 -15.71
CA TRP A 72 -5.71 -11.47 -14.92
C TRP A 72 -7.17 -11.63 -14.49
N LEU A 73 -7.52 -10.98 -13.36
CA LEU A 73 -8.85 -11.04 -12.79
C LEU A 73 -9.86 -10.43 -13.77
N GLN A 74 -10.89 -11.20 -14.13
CA GLN A 74 -11.98 -10.75 -15.00
C GLN A 74 -13.12 -10.14 -14.18
N ASN A 75 -13.84 -9.22 -14.82
CA ASN A 75 -15.15 -8.81 -14.35
C ASN A 75 -16.12 -10.00 -14.32
N ASN A 76 -16.76 -10.23 -13.19
CA ASN A 76 -17.96 -11.05 -13.11
C ASN A 76 -19.18 -10.13 -12.93
N ASP A 77 -20.40 -10.67 -13.12
CA ASP A 77 -21.62 -9.87 -12.96
C ASP A 77 -21.83 -9.39 -11.51
N ASN A 78 -21.11 -9.98 -10.55
CA ASN A 78 -21.18 -9.68 -9.12
C ASN A 78 -20.05 -8.74 -8.67
N ARG A 79 -20.22 -8.07 -7.53
CA ARG A 79 -19.11 -7.36 -6.88
C ARG A 79 -18.29 -8.33 -6.04
N HIS A 80 -16.97 -8.15 -6.05
CA HIS A 80 -16.09 -8.85 -5.13
C HIS A 80 -16.01 -8.13 -3.79
N GLU A 81 -16.53 -8.72 -2.73
CA GLU A 81 -16.30 -8.25 -1.37
C GLU A 81 -14.86 -8.62 -0.95
N ILE A 82 -14.03 -7.61 -0.65
CA ILE A 82 -12.64 -7.82 -0.26
C ILE A 82 -12.13 -6.76 0.71
N GLU A 83 -11.30 -7.18 1.66
CA GLU A 83 -10.55 -6.27 2.52
C GLU A 83 -9.25 -6.95 3.02
N PRO A 84 -8.05 -6.39 2.77
CA PRO A 84 -7.79 -5.22 1.93
C PRO A 84 -7.92 -5.51 0.42
N LEU A 85 -8.37 -4.50 -0.33
CA LEU A 85 -8.12 -4.43 -1.77
C LEU A 85 -6.67 -3.97 -1.99
N ARG A 86 -5.94 -4.67 -2.87
CA ARG A 86 -4.54 -4.39 -3.18
C ARG A 86 -4.40 -3.82 -4.58
N LEU A 87 -3.94 -2.60 -4.71
CA LEU A 87 -3.63 -2.02 -6.02
C LEU A 87 -2.13 -1.84 -6.17
N MET A 88 -1.67 -1.79 -7.41
CA MET A 88 -0.28 -1.49 -7.71
C MET A 88 -0.21 -0.53 -8.89
N VAL A 89 0.65 0.48 -8.77
CA VAL A 89 0.83 1.54 -9.78
C VAL A 89 2.30 1.64 -10.15
N ALA A 90 2.61 1.96 -11.40
CA ALA A 90 3.93 2.45 -11.78
C ALA A 90 3.98 3.97 -11.52
N GLU A 91 5.04 4.42 -10.85
CA GLU A 91 5.31 5.83 -10.64
C GLU A 91 5.99 6.43 -11.87
N MET A 92 5.19 7.09 -12.71
CA MET A 92 5.66 7.88 -13.84
C MET A 92 5.22 9.35 -13.65
N GLU A 93 5.09 10.12 -14.73
CA GLU A 93 4.39 11.41 -14.71
C GLU A 93 2.97 11.26 -14.13
N THR A 94 2.27 10.17 -14.49
CA THR A 94 0.99 9.75 -13.94
C THR A 94 1.08 8.37 -13.30
N LEU A 95 0.22 8.08 -12.31
CA LEU A 95 0.13 6.77 -11.67
C LEU A 95 -0.53 5.77 -12.62
N SER A 96 0.30 4.95 -13.26
CA SER A 96 -0.12 4.13 -14.39
C SER A 96 -0.35 2.67 -14.00
N PRO A 97 -1.35 1.99 -14.57
CA PRO A 97 -1.54 0.55 -14.35
C PRO A 97 -0.47 -0.24 -15.11
N TYR A 98 -0.45 -1.56 -14.91
CA TYR A 98 0.32 -2.46 -15.75
C TYR A 98 -0.17 -2.42 -17.19
N ASN A 99 0.75 -2.23 -18.13
CA ASN A 99 0.50 -2.27 -19.57
C ASN A 99 1.82 -2.54 -20.33
N GLN A 100 1.78 -2.55 -21.67
CA GLN A 100 2.96 -2.85 -22.48
C GLN A 100 4.16 -1.90 -22.23
N LYS A 101 3.91 -0.64 -21.87
CA LYS A 101 4.92 0.38 -21.59
C LYS A 101 5.43 0.29 -20.14
N THR A 102 4.53 0.07 -19.18
CA THR A 102 4.85 0.12 -17.75
C THR A 102 5.24 -1.23 -17.15
N GLN A 103 5.01 -2.36 -17.85
CA GLN A 103 5.23 -3.72 -17.34
C GLN A 103 6.62 -3.96 -16.70
N HIS A 104 7.65 -3.25 -17.17
CA HIS A 104 9.00 -3.40 -16.66
C HIS A 104 9.14 -2.87 -15.21
N HIS A 105 8.45 -1.79 -14.85
CA HIS A 105 8.42 -1.27 -13.48
C HIS A 105 7.84 -2.30 -12.49
N PHE A 106 6.72 -2.94 -12.85
CA PHE A 106 6.09 -3.98 -12.04
C PHE A 106 6.99 -5.22 -11.90
N LYS A 107 7.64 -5.65 -12.98
CA LYS A 107 8.60 -6.77 -12.95
C LYS A 107 9.83 -6.44 -12.11
N ASN A 108 10.33 -5.21 -12.16
CA ASN A 108 11.46 -4.76 -11.35
C ASN A 108 11.12 -4.77 -9.86
N HIS A 109 9.90 -4.35 -9.51
CA HIS A 109 9.39 -4.45 -8.15
C HIS A 109 9.37 -5.90 -7.65
N ASP A 110 8.78 -6.83 -8.41
CA ASP A 110 8.75 -8.26 -8.06
C ASP A 110 10.15 -8.86 -7.87
N ASN A 111 11.13 -8.40 -8.65
CA ASN A 111 12.51 -8.86 -8.58
C ASN A 111 13.36 -8.12 -7.52
N GLY A 112 12.82 -7.09 -6.87
CA GLY A 112 13.55 -6.22 -5.94
C GLY A 112 14.65 -5.39 -6.60
N THR A 113 14.58 -5.16 -7.92
CA THR A 113 15.60 -4.45 -8.71
C THR A 113 15.23 -3.01 -9.04
N GLY A 114 14.07 -2.52 -8.58
CA GLY A 114 13.65 -1.12 -8.71
C GLY A 114 12.44 -0.80 -7.83
N SER A 115 12.27 0.49 -7.48
CA SER A 115 11.16 0.99 -6.67
C SER A 115 10.08 1.72 -7.49
N ASP A 116 10.17 1.66 -8.82
CA ASP A 116 9.30 2.41 -9.74
C ASP A 116 7.83 1.95 -9.77
N ALA A 117 7.48 0.93 -8.98
CA ALA A 117 6.09 0.53 -8.78
C ALA A 117 5.76 0.40 -7.30
N VAL A 118 4.56 0.83 -6.95
CA VAL A 118 4.09 1.05 -5.59
C VAL A 118 2.84 0.22 -5.35
N SER A 119 2.91 -0.66 -4.36
CA SER A 119 1.74 -1.37 -3.84
C SER A 119 1.03 -0.55 -2.78
N MET A 120 -0.30 -0.58 -2.81
CA MET A 120 -1.16 0.08 -1.85
C MET A 120 -2.24 -0.87 -1.36
N LEU A 121 -2.62 -0.67 -0.09
CA LEU A 121 -3.63 -1.44 0.60
C LEU A 121 -4.79 -0.50 0.92
N ILE A 122 -5.98 -0.86 0.44
CA ILE A 122 -7.22 -0.13 0.65
C ILE A 122 -8.09 -0.95 1.59
N TYR A 123 -8.51 -0.32 2.69
CA TYR A 123 -9.32 -0.90 3.75
C TYR A 123 -10.58 -0.07 3.98
N SER A 124 -11.47 -0.60 4.81
CA SER A 124 -12.59 0.13 5.39
C SER A 124 -12.13 1.42 6.08
N GLY A 125 -12.92 2.48 5.89
CA GLY A 125 -12.77 3.77 6.57
C GLY A 125 -12.94 3.69 8.09
N GLU A 126 -13.43 2.58 8.66
CA GLU A 126 -13.39 2.38 10.11
C GLU A 126 -11.98 2.51 10.69
N LYS A 127 -10.95 2.11 9.91
CA LYS A 127 -9.55 2.25 10.30
C LYS A 127 -9.10 3.71 10.41
N CYS A 128 -9.81 4.65 9.80
CA CYS A 128 -9.53 6.08 9.91
C CYS A 128 -9.70 6.62 11.33
N LYS A 129 -10.52 5.98 12.17
CA LYS A 129 -10.66 6.31 13.60
C LYS A 129 -9.34 6.17 14.36
N ASN A 130 -8.44 5.31 13.88
CA ASN A 130 -7.14 5.05 14.50
C ASN A 130 -6.03 5.96 13.95
N LEU A 131 -6.29 6.73 12.89
CA LEU A 131 -5.33 7.67 12.35
C LEU A 131 -5.13 8.79 13.38
N ASN A 132 -3.88 9.03 13.81
CA ASN A 132 -3.57 10.04 14.83
C ASN A 132 -4.21 11.39 14.47
N SER A 133 -4.87 12.03 15.44
CA SER A 133 -5.29 13.43 15.27
C SER A 133 -4.06 14.34 15.23
N LEU A 134 -4.21 15.52 14.62
CA LEU A 134 -3.21 16.58 14.71
C LEU A 134 -2.81 16.87 16.15
N GLU A 135 -3.77 16.85 17.07
CA GLU A 135 -3.52 17.05 18.51
C GLU A 135 -2.56 16.00 19.08
N ARG A 136 -2.75 14.73 18.71
CA ARG A 136 -1.86 13.66 19.12
C ARG A 136 -0.48 13.77 18.46
N MET A 137 -0.41 14.22 17.21
CA MET A 137 0.87 14.47 16.53
C MET A 137 1.66 15.61 17.21
N LYS A 138 0.99 16.60 17.79
CA LYS A 138 1.65 17.67 18.56
C LYS A 138 2.35 17.14 19.83
N GLU A 139 2.01 15.96 20.32
CA GLU A 139 2.75 15.32 21.43
C GLU A 139 4.22 15.05 21.07
N SER A 140 4.55 14.94 19.77
CA SER A 140 5.95 14.82 19.29
C SER A 140 6.80 16.04 19.68
N LEU A 141 6.20 17.22 19.85
CA LEU A 141 6.91 18.43 20.32
C LEU A 141 7.52 18.23 21.73
N ASN A 142 6.87 17.43 22.58
CA ASN A 142 7.39 17.07 23.91
C ASN A 142 8.59 16.11 23.84
N HIS A 143 8.83 15.51 22.67
CA HIS A 143 9.87 14.52 22.41
C HIS A 143 11.01 15.07 21.53
N GLY A 144 11.18 16.40 21.51
CA GLY A 144 12.30 17.05 20.82
C GLY A 144 12.07 17.31 19.33
N TYR A 145 10.84 17.19 18.84
CA TYR A 145 10.47 17.60 17.48
C TYR A 145 10.19 19.11 17.45
N THR A 146 10.41 19.73 16.29
CA THR A 146 10.09 21.12 15.99
C THR A 146 9.16 21.23 14.78
N TYR A 147 8.39 22.31 14.70
CA TYR A 147 7.60 22.59 13.50
C TYR A 147 8.49 22.79 12.28
N MET A 148 8.06 22.26 11.15
CA MET A 148 8.66 22.49 9.85
C MET A 148 8.10 23.76 9.22
N SER A 149 8.96 24.53 8.54
CA SER A 149 8.55 25.66 7.68
C SER A 149 8.63 25.28 6.21
N GLY A 150 7.89 25.99 5.35
CA GLY A 150 7.99 25.85 3.89
C GLY A 150 7.18 24.70 3.29
N LEU A 151 6.26 24.12 4.06
CA LEU A 151 5.30 23.15 3.53
C LEU A 151 4.17 23.85 2.75
N PRO A 152 3.52 23.14 1.79
CA PRO A 152 2.33 23.64 1.13
C PRO A 152 1.21 24.03 2.10
N SER A 153 0.32 24.93 1.67
CA SER A 153 -0.82 25.36 2.48
C SER A 153 -1.67 24.17 2.94
N GLY A 154 -2.09 24.18 4.20
CA GLY A 154 -2.86 23.10 4.83
C GLY A 154 -2.02 21.95 5.41
N TYR A 155 -0.73 21.86 5.04
CA TYR A 155 0.16 20.85 5.59
C TYR A 155 0.87 21.38 6.85
N ILE A 156 0.97 20.52 7.86
CA ILE A 156 1.72 20.77 9.09
C ILE A 156 2.76 19.67 9.21
N GLY A 157 4.01 20.02 9.50
CA GLY A 157 5.09 19.05 9.64
C GLY A 157 5.86 19.21 10.92
N PHE A 158 6.41 18.10 11.38
CA PHE A 158 7.25 17.98 12.56
C PHE A 158 8.54 17.28 12.17
N GLU A 159 9.68 17.80 12.60
CA GLU A 159 10.98 17.17 12.37
C GLU A 159 11.78 17.06 13.68
N ASN A 160 12.55 15.97 13.83
CA ASN A 160 13.45 15.79 14.95
C ASN A 160 14.91 16.05 14.53
N ASN A 161 15.39 17.26 14.79
CA ASN A 161 16.75 17.68 14.44
C ASN A 161 17.84 17.06 15.33
N SER A 162 17.46 16.43 16.46
CA SER A 162 18.41 15.75 17.36
C SER A 162 18.87 14.39 16.82
N ASN A 163 18.16 13.84 15.83
CA ASN A 163 18.56 12.63 15.14
C ASN A 163 18.32 12.77 13.63
N PRO A 164 19.34 13.11 12.83
CA PRO A 164 19.21 13.34 11.39
C PRO A 164 18.82 12.10 10.59
N THR A 165 18.78 10.91 11.21
CA THR A 165 18.30 9.67 10.59
C THR A 165 16.85 9.32 10.98
N ARG A 166 16.13 10.19 11.73
CA ARG A 166 14.75 9.90 12.17
C ARG A 166 13.71 11.01 11.91
N SER A 167 12.72 10.58 11.13
CA SER A 167 11.28 10.89 11.15
C SER A 167 10.90 12.35 11.02
N LYS A 168 10.72 12.79 9.78
CA LYS A 168 9.83 13.91 9.50
C LYS A 168 8.42 13.36 9.39
N ASP A 169 7.51 13.89 10.19
CA ASP A 169 6.10 13.51 10.12
C ASP A 169 5.32 14.70 9.54
N ILE A 170 4.64 14.47 8.44
CA ILE A 170 3.85 15.47 7.73
C ILE A 170 2.38 15.08 7.85
N TYR A 171 1.56 16.07 8.12
CA TYR A 171 0.15 15.94 8.39
C TYR A 171 -0.65 16.87 7.49
N PHE A 172 -1.77 16.37 6.98
CA PHE A 172 -2.79 17.14 6.30
C PHE A 172 -4.16 16.69 6.79
N GLU A 173 -5.05 17.63 7.06
CA GLU A 173 -6.45 17.35 7.37
C GLU A 173 -7.31 18.51 6.86
N ASP A 174 -8.34 18.16 6.10
CA ASP A 174 -9.45 19.04 5.76
C ASP A 174 -10.79 18.35 6.07
N GLU A 175 -11.90 18.91 5.61
CA GLU A 175 -13.24 18.36 5.89
C GLU A 175 -13.47 16.96 5.29
N ASN A 176 -12.71 16.56 4.27
CA ASN A 176 -12.94 15.36 3.47
C ASN A 176 -11.77 14.38 3.46
N GLU A 177 -10.56 14.85 3.79
CA GLU A 177 -9.34 14.06 3.75
C GLU A 177 -8.52 14.23 5.03
N LYS A 178 -7.92 13.13 5.47
CA LYS A 178 -6.89 13.13 6.49
C LYS A 178 -5.70 12.26 6.06
N THR A 179 -4.51 12.85 5.99
CA THR A 179 -3.29 12.19 5.53
C THR A 179 -2.15 12.38 6.54
N ILE A 180 -1.41 11.30 6.79
CA ILE A 180 -0.15 11.30 7.55
C ILE A 180 0.94 10.67 6.68
N LEU A 181 2.03 11.41 6.46
CA LEU A 181 3.24 10.92 5.79
C LEU A 181 4.38 10.89 6.81
N GLY A 182 4.83 9.69 7.18
CA GLY A 182 6.04 9.49 7.97
C GLY A 182 7.23 9.25 7.05
N ILE A 183 8.21 10.14 7.06
CA ILE A 183 9.40 10.09 6.19
C ILE A 183 10.63 9.79 7.04
N ARG A 184 11.32 8.70 6.72
CA ARG A 184 12.51 8.24 7.45
C ARG A 184 13.66 8.00 6.50
N LYS A 185 14.89 8.24 6.95
CA LYS A 185 16.10 7.86 6.23
C LYS A 185 16.60 6.56 6.83
N GLU A 186 16.82 5.55 6.00
CA GLU A 186 17.35 4.27 6.43
C GLU A 186 18.87 4.33 6.58
N ASP A 187 19.37 3.95 7.76
CA ASP A 187 20.79 4.05 8.11
C ASP A 187 21.71 3.18 7.25
N HIS A 188 21.21 2.06 6.73
CA HIS A 188 22.02 1.01 6.14
C HIS A 188 22.34 1.21 4.65
N ASN A 189 21.47 1.92 3.92
CA ASN A 189 21.60 2.17 2.49
C ASN A 189 21.44 3.66 2.13
N GLY A 190 21.08 4.51 3.10
CA GLY A 190 20.83 5.94 2.90
C GLY A 190 19.55 6.27 2.13
N LYS A 191 18.69 5.27 1.84
CA LYS A 191 17.40 5.44 1.17
C LYS A 191 16.42 6.19 2.06
N PHE A 192 15.47 6.86 1.44
CA PHE A 192 14.33 7.41 2.17
C PHE A 192 13.12 6.52 1.99
N VAL A 193 12.47 6.21 3.11
CA VAL A 193 11.20 5.47 3.13
C VAL A 193 10.12 6.43 3.58
N VAL A 194 9.07 6.55 2.77
CA VAL A 194 7.84 7.24 3.12
C VAL A 194 6.80 6.20 3.44
N GLN A 195 6.27 6.22 4.65
CA GLN A 195 5.07 5.49 5.03
C GLN A 195 3.90 6.47 5.03
N ALA A 196 2.86 6.17 4.26
CA ALA A 196 1.73 7.05 4.10
C ALA A 196 0.44 6.37 4.53
N PHE A 197 -0.37 7.11 5.27
CA PHE A 197 -1.69 6.70 5.71
C PHE A 197 -2.69 7.81 5.37
N SER A 198 -3.68 7.51 4.54
CA SER A 198 -4.67 8.46 4.07
C SER A 198 -6.08 7.94 4.32
N CYS A 199 -7.00 8.86 4.58
CA CYS A 199 -8.39 8.62 4.85
C CYS A 199 -9.25 9.56 4.04
N ARG A 200 -10.10 9.00 3.18
CA ARG A 200 -10.97 9.77 2.27
C ARG A 200 -12.13 8.89 1.82
N ASN A 201 -13.33 9.46 1.68
CA ASN A 201 -14.52 8.76 1.16
C ASN A 201 -14.80 7.41 1.85
N ASN A 202 -14.64 7.36 3.18
CA ASN A 202 -14.77 6.13 3.97
C ASN A 202 -13.83 4.97 3.53
N LEU A 203 -12.69 5.31 2.94
CA LEU A 203 -11.59 4.39 2.65
C LEU A 203 -10.36 4.79 3.44
N TYR A 204 -9.66 3.79 3.96
CA TYR A 204 -8.33 3.93 4.54
C TYR A 204 -7.31 3.37 3.55
N VAL A 205 -6.30 4.17 3.21
CA VAL A 205 -5.27 3.82 2.22
C VAL A 205 -3.91 3.83 2.89
N HIS A 206 -3.15 2.75 2.70
CA HIS A 206 -1.80 2.61 3.23
C HIS A 206 -0.83 2.16 2.14
N TYR A 207 0.27 2.89 1.98
CA TYR A 207 1.34 2.55 1.04
C TYR A 207 2.72 2.94 1.58
N TYR A 208 3.76 2.46 0.91
CA TYR A 208 5.16 2.84 1.14
C TYR A 208 5.79 3.35 -0.16
N LEU A 209 6.66 4.35 -0.08
CA LEU A 209 7.51 4.79 -1.18
C LEU A 209 8.96 4.67 -0.77
N ASP A 210 9.79 4.16 -1.69
CA ASP A 210 11.22 4.08 -1.53
C ASP A 210 11.89 5.03 -2.52
N TYR A 211 12.62 6.01 -1.98
CA TYR A 211 13.43 6.93 -2.76
C TYR A 211 14.89 6.56 -2.66
N GLU A 212 15.58 6.68 -3.79
CA GLU A 212 17.01 6.44 -3.90
C GLU A 212 17.81 7.34 -2.93
N PRO A 213 19.03 6.91 -2.54
CA PRO A 213 19.83 7.64 -1.57
C PRO A 213 20.11 9.08 -2.00
N GLY A 214 19.93 10.02 -1.08
CA GLY A 214 20.13 11.44 -1.33
C GLY A 214 20.38 12.27 -0.07
N ASN A 215 20.64 13.56 -0.29
CA ASN A 215 20.87 14.51 0.79
C ASN A 215 19.58 15.21 1.27
N GLU A 216 18.55 15.25 0.43
CA GLU A 216 17.30 15.95 0.72
C GLU A 216 16.15 14.97 0.91
N PHE A 217 15.29 15.22 1.90
CA PHE A 217 14.08 14.45 2.11
C PHE A 217 13.06 14.77 1.00
N PRO A 218 12.44 13.76 0.37
CA PRO A 218 11.56 13.92 -0.79
C PRO A 218 10.14 14.35 -0.38
N ILE A 219 10.03 15.43 0.40
CA ILE A 219 8.78 15.89 1.00
C ILE A 219 7.74 16.27 -0.07
N ASN A 220 8.15 17.10 -1.02
CA ASN A 220 7.25 17.58 -2.06
C ASN A 220 6.81 16.45 -2.99
N ASP A 221 7.72 15.53 -3.32
CA ASP A 221 7.43 14.38 -4.16
C ASP A 221 6.42 13.45 -3.47
N ALA A 222 6.59 13.20 -2.17
CA ALA A 222 5.66 12.41 -1.37
C ALA A 222 4.27 13.03 -1.31
N ILE A 223 4.17 14.35 -1.12
CA ILE A 223 2.89 15.09 -1.12
C ILE A 223 2.22 14.99 -2.50
N GLN A 224 2.97 15.24 -3.58
CA GLN A 224 2.44 15.16 -4.94
C GLN A 224 2.02 13.73 -5.31
N PHE A 225 2.75 12.71 -4.86
CA PHE A 225 2.33 11.32 -5.01
C PHE A 225 0.99 11.08 -4.32
N ASN A 226 0.84 11.48 -3.05
CA ASN A 226 -0.41 11.31 -2.30
C ASN A 226 -1.59 11.99 -3.00
N GLN A 227 -1.39 13.20 -3.51
CA GLN A 227 -2.42 13.93 -4.26
C GLN A 227 -2.85 13.18 -5.54
N ARG A 228 -1.89 12.71 -6.34
CA ARG A 228 -2.16 11.91 -7.54
C ARG A 228 -2.85 10.59 -7.20
N LEU A 229 -2.47 9.97 -6.07
CA LEU A 229 -3.07 8.75 -5.58
C LEU A 229 -4.53 8.95 -5.18
N ASN A 230 -4.83 10.00 -4.43
CA ASN A 230 -6.21 10.31 -4.02
C ASN A 230 -7.09 10.54 -5.26
N GLN A 231 -6.61 11.31 -6.24
CA GLN A 231 -7.33 11.50 -7.51
C GLN A 231 -7.59 10.17 -8.24
N LEU A 232 -6.61 9.26 -8.25
CA LEU A 232 -6.76 7.94 -8.86
C LEU A 232 -7.84 7.12 -8.15
N ILE A 233 -7.81 7.04 -6.81
CA ILE A 233 -8.78 6.27 -6.04
C ILE A 233 -10.19 6.86 -6.21
N GLU A 234 -10.32 8.18 -6.20
CA GLU A 234 -11.61 8.85 -6.45
C GLU A 234 -12.19 8.52 -7.83
N SER A 235 -11.34 8.38 -8.84
CA SER A 235 -11.78 8.00 -10.19
C SER A 235 -12.38 6.58 -10.25
N MET A 236 -12.10 5.74 -9.25
CA MET A 236 -12.60 4.37 -9.17
C MET A 236 -13.90 4.25 -8.35
N ILE A 237 -14.26 5.25 -7.53
CA ILE A 237 -15.45 5.17 -6.69
C ILE A 237 -16.72 5.31 -7.54
N VAL A 238 -17.66 4.38 -7.35
CA VAL A 238 -18.97 4.40 -8.01
C VAL A 238 -20.04 4.81 -7.01
N ASN A 239 -20.80 5.86 -7.35
CA ASN A 239 -21.96 6.33 -6.59
C ASN A 239 -23.20 5.47 -6.85
#